data_AF-A0A7G8HJC3-F1
#
_entry.id   AF-A0A7G8HJC3-F1
#
_cell.length_a   1.000
_cell.length_b   1.000
_cell.length_c   1.000
_cell.angle_alpha   90.00
_cell.angle_beta   90.00
_cell.angle_gamma   90.00
#
_symmetry.space_group_name_H-M   'P 1'
#
loop_
_entity.id
_entity.type
_entity.pdbx_description
1 polymer ?
#
loop_
_entity_poly.entity_id
_entity_poly.type
_entity_poly.pdbx_seq_one_letter_code
_entity_poly.pdbx_strand_id
1 'polypeptide(L)' 'MVLNEPEGSLHPDLLLPLARLIRSISQLTQVWVIAHSRQMIDALADGDGCHRVHLVCELGST' A
#
# COMPACT_ATOMS: atom_id res chain seq x y z
N MET A 1 -6.51 5.04 -9.80
CA MET A 1 -5.47 5.95 -9.25
C MET A 1 -4.26 5.13 -8.80
N VAL A 2 -3.03 5.66 -8.88
CA VAL A 2 -1.81 4.95 -8.48
C VAL A 2 -1.06 5.78 -7.43
N LEU A 3 -0.73 5.17 -6.29
CA LEU A 3 0.08 5.76 -5.22
C LEU A 3 1.42 5.02 -5.16
N ASN A 4 2.53 5.73 -5.39
CA ASN A 4 3.86 5.14 -5.39
C ASN A 4 4.65 5.57 -4.16
N GLU A 5 5.01 4.61 -3.32
CA GLU A 5 5.75 4.79 -2.07
C GLU A 5 5.16 5.90 -1.18
N PRO A 6 3.84 5.89 -0.89
CA PRO A 6 3.22 6.94 -0.09
C PRO A 6 3.78 7.02 1.35
N GLU A 7 4.53 6.01 1.80
CA GLU A 7 5.27 5.98 3.06
C GLU A 7 6.61 6.72 3.07
N GLY A 8 7.20 7.06 1.90
CA GLY A 8 8.62 7.41 1.75
C GLY A 8 9.10 8.64 2.53
N SER A 9 8.21 9.41 3.14
CA SER A 9 8.55 10.56 3.99
C SER A 9 7.59 10.75 5.18
N LEU A 10 6.84 9.71 5.56
CA LEU A 10 5.89 9.76 6.66
C LEU A 10 6.47 9.19 7.96
N HIS A 11 6.07 9.77 9.09
CA HIS A 11 6.33 9.18 10.40
C HIS A 11 5.61 7.81 10.51
N PRO A 12 6.22 6.77 11.12
CA PRO A 12 5.62 5.43 11.22
C PRO A 12 4.19 5.42 11.79
N ASP A 13 3.91 6.28 12.77
CA ASP A 13 2.57 6.40 13.39
C ASP A 13 1.48 6.90 12.42
N LEU A 14 1.87 7.50 11.30
CA LEU A 14 0.95 8.01 10.27
C LEU A 14 0.61 6.96 9.20
N LEU A 15 1.32 5.83 9.16
CA LEU A 15 1.08 4.77 8.16
C LEU A 15 -0.30 4.14 8.33
N LEU A 16 -0.72 3.86 9.57
CA LEU A 16 -2.03 3.27 9.84
C LEU A 16 -3.19 4.25 9.53
N PRO A 17 -3.14 5.53 9.94
CA PRO A 17 -4.09 6.55 9.48
C PRO A 17 -4.16 6.67 7.95
N LEU A 18 -3.01 6.67 7.26
CA LEU A 18 -2.96 6.75 5.81
C LEU A 18 -3.60 5.52 5.15
N ALA A 19 -3.30 4.31 5.64
CA ALA A 19 -3.93 3.08 5.14
C ALA A 19 -5.47 3.13 5.25
N ARG A 20 -6.00 3.66 6.36
CA ARG A 20 -7.44 3.88 6.51
C ARG A 20 -8.02 4.82 5.45
N LEU A 21 -7.33 5.92 5.14
CA LEU A 21 -7.79 6.87 4.11
C LEU A 21 -7.77 6.25 2.70
N ILE A 22 -6.71 5.49 2.39
CA ILE A 22 -6.59 4.76 1.13
C ILE A 22 -7.73 3.74 0.99
N ARG A 23 -8.06 3.01 2.06
CA ARG A 23 -9.18 2.07 2.05
C ARG A 23 -10.54 2.77 1.89
N SER A 24 -10.70 3.96 2.47
CA SER A 24 -11.93 4.75 2.28
C SER A 24 -12.11 5.16 0.81
N ILE A 25 -11.05 5.66 0.15
CA ILE A 25 -11.17 6.06 -1.26
C ILE A 25 -11.28 4.87 -2.21
N SER A 26 -10.79 3.69 -1.81
CA SER A 26 -10.94 2.46 -2.60
C SER A 26 -12.39 1.99 -2.74
N GLN A 27 -13.29 2.44 -1.86
CA GLN A 27 -14.74 2.18 -1.97
C GLN A 27 -15.40 3.00 -3.09
N LEU A 28 -14.75 4.09 -3.53
CA LEU A 28 -15.28 4.98 -4.55
C LEU A 28 -14.64 4.73 -5.92
N THR A 29 -13.41 4.23 -5.95
CA THR A 29 -12.66 4.00 -7.19
C THR A 29 -11.52 3.01 -6.97
N GLN A 30 -11.00 2.43 -8.05
CA GLN A 30 -9.86 1.52 -7.97
C GLN A 30 -8.56 2.28 -7.64
N VAL A 31 -7.85 1.80 -6.62
CA VAL A 31 -6.57 2.36 -6.16
C VAL A 31 -5.49 1.28 -6.22
N TRP A 32 -4.37 1.61 -6.85
CA TRP A 32 -3.15 0.82 -6.83
C TRP A 32 -2.17 1.48 -5.88
N VAL A 33 -1.59 0.68 -4.97
CA VAL A 33 -0.58 1.16 -4.02
C VAL A 33 0.69 0.33 -4.24
N ILE A 34 1.78 1.01 -4.56
CA ILE A 34 3.12 0.43 -4.57
C ILE A 34 3.77 0.86 -3.25
N ALA A 35 4.08 -0.10 -2.40
CA ALA A 35 4.65 0.11 -1.08
C ALA A 35 5.74 -0.92 -0.82
N HIS A 36 6.79 -0.51 -0.11
CA HIS A 36 7.85 -1.38 0.40
C HIS A 36 7.71 -1.60 1.91
N SER A 37 6.99 -0.72 2.61
CA SER A 37 6.77 -0.84 4.06
C SER A 37 5.82 -1.98 4.39
N ARG A 38 6.33 -2.99 5.10
CA ARG A 38 5.52 -4.13 5.58
C ARG A 38 4.36 -3.67 6.47
N GLN A 39 4.57 -2.64 7.29
CA GLN A 39 3.52 -2.07 8.14
C GLN A 39 2.37 -1.47 7.32
N MET A 40 2.68 -0.75 6.22
CA MET A 40 1.66 -0.22 5.31
C MET A 40 0.93 -1.35 4.58
N ILE A 41 1.67 -2.32 4.07
CA ILE A 41 1.11 -3.45 3.33
C ILE A 41 0.15 -4.25 4.20
N ASP A 42 0.56 -4.58 5.43
CA ASP A 42 -0.26 -5.36 6.35
C ASP A 42 -1.52 -4.55 6.78
N ALA A 43 -1.37 -3.24 7.03
CA ALA A 43 -2.52 -2.36 7.35
C ALA A 43 -3.54 -2.23 6.20
N LEU A 44 -3.13 -2.37 4.94
CA LEU A 44 -4.01 -2.38 3.78
C LEU A 44 -4.62 -3.76 3.51
N ALA A 45 -3.88 -4.83 3.79
CA ALA A 45 -4.31 -6.22 3.57
C ALA A 45 -5.44 -6.66 4.51
N ASP A 46 -5.57 -6.03 5.68
CA ASP A 46 -6.66 -6.29 6.64
C ASP A 46 -8.06 -5.84 6.14
N GLY A 47 -8.15 -5.21 4.96
CA GLY A 47 -9.41 -4.75 4.38
C GLY A 47 -10.03 -5.72 3.37
N ASP A 48 -11.36 -5.85 3.40
CA ASP A 48 -12.12 -6.57 2.36
C ASP A 48 -11.85 -5.97 0.97
N GLY A 49 -11.67 -6.85 -0.02
CA GLY A 49 -11.40 -6.46 -1.41
C GLY A 49 -9.96 -6.00 -1.70
N CYS A 50 -9.03 -6.12 -0.74
CA CYS A 50 -7.61 -5.90 -1.00
C CYS A 50 -7.00 -7.09 -1.74
N HIS A 51 -6.45 -6.85 -2.93
CA HIS A 51 -5.65 -7.83 -3.65
C HIS A 51 -4.17 -7.49 -3.52
N ARG A 52 -3.45 -8.30 -2.73
CA ARG A 52 -2.00 -8.15 -2.54
C ARG A 52 -1.24 -8.86 -3.65
N VAL A 53 -0.42 -8.11 -4.38
CA VAL A 53 0.54 -8.65 -5.36
C VAL A 53 1.95 -8.45 -4.80
N HIS A 54 2.66 -9.54 -4.57
CA HIS A 54 4.05 -9.48 -4.13
C HIS A 54 4.96 -9.67 -5.34
N LEU A 55 5.69 -8.62 -5.73
CA LEU A 55 6.67 -8.69 -6.80
C LEU A 55 7.98 -9.23 -6.23
N VAL A 56 8.49 -10.30 -6.83
CA VAL A 56 9.80 -10.87 -6.49
C VAL A 56 10.73 -10.59 -7.65
N CYS A 57 11.90 -10.01 -7.38
CA CYS A 57 12.96 -9.92 -8.37
C CYS A 57 13.78 -11.22 -8.30
N GLU A 58 13.60 -12.12 -9.27
CA GLU A 58 14.22 -13.45 -9.20
C GLU A 58 15.73 -13.44 -9.50
N LEU A 59 16.28 -12.45 -10.22
CA LEU A 59 17.63 -12.55 -10.77
C LEU A 59 18.40 -11.22 -10.91
N GLY A 60 18.03 -10.16 -10.18
CA GLY A 60 18.81 -8.90 -10.21
C GLY A 60 19.04 -8.34 -11.62
N SER A 61 18.06 -8.49 -12.52
CA SER A 61 18.13 -7.94 -13.87
C SER A 61 17.98 -6.42 -13.78
N THR A 62 19.12 -5.73 -13.67
CA THR A 62 19.29 -4.31 -13.98
C THR A 62 19.12 -4.06 -15.47
#